data_AF-A0A7D5CG26-F1
#
_entry.id   AF-A0A7D5CG26-F1
#
_cell.length_a   1.000
_cell.length_b   1.000
_cell.length_c   1.000
_cell.angle_alpha   90.00
_cell.angle_beta   90.00
_cell.angle_gamma   90.00
#
_symmetry.space_group_name_H-M   'P 1'
#
loop_
_entity.id
_entity.type
_entity.pdbx_description
1 polymer ?
#
loop_
_entity_poly.entity_id
_entity_poly.type
_entity_poly.pdbx_seq_one_letter_code
_entity_poly.pdbx_strand_id
1 'polypeptide(L)'
;MATKNIGIKEDVYERLKAHKRGDESFSETLDRVLGELDSDWRTNAGFLTDDEAADLEAEVENGLEDADESLDELGGEVDEGLSGNS
;
A
#
# COMPACT_ATOMS: atom_id res chain seq x y z
N MET A 1 18.44 13.73 16.76
CA MET A 1 18.19 12.44 16.09
C MET A 1 19.50 11.69 15.97
N ALA A 2 19.52 10.38 16.19
CA ALA A 2 20.75 9.59 16.06
C ALA A 2 21.09 9.41 14.57
N THR A 3 22.22 9.95 14.12
CA THR A 3 22.71 9.74 12.75
C THR A 3 23.37 8.37 12.66
N LYS A 4 22.84 7.49 11.81
CA LYS A 4 23.48 6.21 11.48
C LYS A 4 24.07 6.32 10.07
N ASN A 5 25.35 5.98 9.94
CA ASN A 5 26.00 5.91 8.63
C ASN A 5 25.65 4.56 8.00
N ILE A 6 24.89 4.59 6.90
CA ILE A 6 24.64 3.43 6.05
C ILE A 6 25.54 3.57 4.81
N GLY A 7 26.26 2.51 4.48
CA GLY A 7 26.95 2.40 3.20
C GLY A 7 25.93 2.06 2.12
N ILE A 8 25.88 2.85 1.06
CA ILE A 8 25.05 2.58 -0.12
C ILE A 8 25.94 2.29 -1.33
N LYS A 9 25.38 1.56 -2.30
CA LYS A 9 26.06 1.34 -3.58
C LYS A 9 26.21 2.67 -4.33
N GLU A 10 27.31 2.83 -5.05
CA GLU A 10 27.63 4.05 -5.82
C GLU A 10 26.49 4.42 -6.78
N ASP A 11 25.91 3.45 -7.49
CA ASP A 11 24.80 3.68 -8.41
C ASP A 11 23.55 4.26 -7.72
N VAL A 12 23.32 3.87 -6.46
CA VAL A 12 22.21 4.37 -5.65
C VAL A 12 22.52 5.78 -5.15
N TYR A 13 23.77 6.04 -4.77
CA TYR A 13 24.23 7.37 -4.37
C TYR A 13 24.05 8.40 -5.49
N GLU A 14 24.48 8.08 -6.71
CA GLU A 14 24.35 8.99 -7.86
C GLU A 14 22.88 9.22 -8.25
N ARG A 15 22.01 8.20 -8.16
CA ARG A 15 20.55 8.36 -8.36
C ARG A 15 19.92 9.27 -7.33
N LEU A 16 20.30 9.14 -6.06
CA LEU A 16 19.80 9.97 -4.96
C LEU A 16 20.27 11.42 -5.13
N LYS A 17 21.53 11.61 -5.52
CA LYS A 17 22.11 12.91 -5.83
C LYS A 17 21.44 13.60 -7.02
N ALA A 18 21.03 12.85 -8.05
CA ALA A 18 20.25 13.40 -9.16
C ALA A 18 18.84 13.87 -8.74
N HIS A 19 18.29 13.27 -7.67
CA HIS A 19 16.99 13.67 -7.10
C HIS A 19 17.09 14.80 -6.07
N LYS A 20 18.31 15.21 -5.72
CA LYS A 20 18.57 16.29 -4.77
C LYS A 20 18.15 17.64 -5.35
N ARG A 21 17.28 18.37 -4.64
CA ARG A 21 16.78 19.69 -5.04
C ARG A 21 17.36 20.81 -4.16
N GLY A 22 18.04 21.76 -4.78
CA GLY A 22 18.56 22.95 -4.09
C GLY A 22 19.57 22.61 -2.99
N ASP A 23 19.37 23.19 -1.80
CA ASP A 23 20.26 23.06 -0.64
C ASP A 23 19.85 21.96 0.37
N GLU A 24 18.96 21.04 -0.01
CA GLU A 24 18.52 19.97 0.91
C GLU A 24 19.69 19.03 1.29
N SER A 25 19.64 18.43 2.48
CA SER A 25 20.58 17.38 2.87
C SER A 25 20.16 16.02 2.31
N PHE A 26 21.10 15.08 2.20
CA PHE A 26 20.80 13.71 1.74
C PHE A 26 19.72 13.02 2.58
N SER A 27 19.71 13.28 3.89
CA SER A 27 18.68 12.75 4.79
C SER A 27 17.31 13.34 4.48
N GLU A 28 17.23 14.64 4.13
CA GLU A 28 15.96 15.28 3.73
C GLU A 28 15.50 14.81 2.35
N THR A 29 16.41 14.57 1.40
CA THR A 29 16.07 13.94 0.12
C THR A 29 15.51 12.54 0.33
N LEU A 30 16.12 11.74 1.21
CA LEU A 30 15.65 10.39 1.55
C LEU A 30 14.29 10.42 2.25
N ASP A 31 14.12 11.28 3.26
CA ASP A 31 12.88 11.43 4.00
C ASP A 31 11.73 11.88 3.09
N ARG A 32 12.01 12.76 2.13
CA ARG A 32 11.04 13.17 1.11
C ARG A 32 10.70 12.03 0.17
N VAL A 33 11.69 11.37 -0.43
CA VAL A 33 11.45 10.27 -1.39
C VAL A 33 10.71 9.11 -0.72
N LEU A 34 11.07 8.78 0.53
CA LEU A 34 10.43 7.70 1.30
C LEU A 34 9.07 8.12 1.89
N GLY A 35 8.92 9.38 2.31
CA GLY A 35 7.63 9.92 2.79
C GLY A 35 6.59 10.07 1.67
N GLU A 36 7.04 10.35 0.44
CA GLU A 36 6.20 10.30 -0.77
C GLU A 36 5.77 8.85 -1.10
N LEU A 37 6.62 7.85 -0.82
CA LEU A 37 6.31 6.43 -1.01
C LEU A 37 5.30 5.88 0.02
N ASP A 38 5.31 6.40 1.25
CA ASP A 38 4.39 5.97 2.32
C ASP A 38 2.92 6.41 2.09
N SER A 39 2.70 7.42 1.23
CA SER A 39 1.37 8.03 1.04
C SER A 39 0.52 7.39 -0.04
N ASP A 40 1.06 6.47 -0.86
CA ASP A 40 0.30 5.91 -1.97
C ASP A 40 0.69 4.46 -2.24
N TRP A 41 -0.07 3.54 -1.68
CA TRP A 41 0.06 2.10 -1.95
C TRP A 41 -0.09 1.77 -3.45
N ARG A 42 -0.64 2.68 -4.28
CA ARG A 42 -0.65 2.53 -5.74
C ARG A 42 0.69 2.85 -6.39
N THR A 43 1.62 3.52 -5.69
CA THR A 43 3.01 3.71 -6.14
C THR A 43 3.86 2.45 -5.94
N ASN A 44 3.34 1.44 -5.25
CA ASN A 44 3.94 0.10 -5.18
C ASN A 44 3.71 -0.73 -6.47
N ALA A 45 3.15 -0.10 -7.53
CA ALA A 45 3.08 -0.66 -8.87
C ALA A 45 4.51 -0.90 -9.41
N GLY A 46 4.92 -2.16 -9.40
CA GLY A 46 6.24 -2.63 -9.82
C GLY A 46 7.07 -3.33 -8.73
N PHE A 47 6.57 -3.44 -7.49
CA PHE A 47 7.19 -4.26 -6.45
C PHE A 47 6.84 -5.74 -6.59
N LEU A 48 5.59 -6.04 -6.97
CA LEU A 48 5.12 -7.39 -7.19
C LEU A 48 5.47 -7.83 -8.62
N THR A 49 5.95 -9.07 -8.75
CA THR A 49 6.00 -9.78 -10.04
C THR A 49 4.59 -10.02 -10.58
N ASP A 50 4.46 -10.33 -11.87
CA ASP A 50 3.14 -10.64 -12.47
C ASP A 50 2.43 -11.80 -11.73
N ASP A 51 3.20 -12.79 -11.26
CA ASP A 51 2.67 -13.92 -10.47
C ASP A 51 2.17 -13.47 -9.09
N GLU A 52 2.96 -12.68 -8.35
CA GLU A 52 2.57 -12.17 -7.03
C GLU A 52 1.39 -11.18 -7.11
N ALA A 53 1.27 -10.45 -8.22
CA ALA A 53 0.14 -9.58 -8.48
C ALA A 53 -1.14 -10.39 -8.76
N ALA A 54 -1.04 -11.48 -9.52
CA ALA A 54 -2.15 -12.38 -9.79
C ALA A 54 -2.63 -13.10 -8.52
N ASP A 55 -1.71 -13.52 -7.66
CA ASP A 55 -2.04 -14.13 -6.36
C ASP A 55 -2.78 -13.14 -5.45
N LEU A 56 -2.33 -11.89 -5.40
CA LEU A 56 -3.01 -10.83 -4.64
C LEU A 56 -4.40 -10.51 -5.20
N GLU A 57 -4.54 -10.45 -6.53
CA GLU A 57 -5.81 -10.23 -7.21
C GLU A 57 -6.83 -11.31 -6.85
N ALA A 58 -6.42 -12.59 -6.91
CA ALA A 58 -7.26 -13.71 -6.54
C ALA A 58 -7.71 -13.68 -5.07
N GLU A 59 -6.81 -13.33 -4.14
CA GLU A 59 -7.14 -13.26 -2.72
C GLU A 59 -8.12 -12.12 -2.41
N VAL A 60 -7.97 -10.97 -3.09
CA VAL A 60 -8.89 -9.84 -2.97
C VAL A 60 -10.27 -10.20 -3.53
N GLU A 61 -10.33 -10.89 -4.66
CA GLU A 61 -11.59 -11.35 -5.27
C GLU A 61 -12.34 -12.30 -4.32
N ASN A 62 -11.66 -13.31 -3.78
CA ASN A 62 -12.24 -14.22 -2.78
C ASN A 62 -12.75 -13.46 -1.54
N GLY A 63 -11.96 -12.52 -1.02
CA GLY A 63 -12.37 -11.74 0.16
C GLY A 63 -13.56 -10.82 -0.09
N LEU A 64 -13.75 -10.35 -1.33
CA LEU A 64 -14.93 -9.56 -1.72
C LEU A 64 -16.17 -10.44 -1.88
N GLU A 65 -16.02 -11.64 -2.44
CA GLU A 65 -17.12 -12.62 -2.52
C GLU A 65 -17.59 -13.04 -1.11
N ASP A 66 -16.67 -13.36 -0.21
CA ASP A 66 -16.99 -13.70 1.19
C ASP A 66 -17.70 -12.53 1.91
N ALA A 67 -17.27 -11.30 1.64
CA ALA A 67 -17.89 -10.11 2.21
C ALA A 67 -19.30 -9.87 1.66
N ASP A 68 -19.51 -10.10 0.36
CA ASP A 68 -20.83 -9.99 -0.29
C ASP A 68 -21.81 -11.01 0.30
N GLU A 69 -21.38 -12.28 0.42
CA GLU A 69 -22.20 -13.34 1.03
C GLU A 69 -22.54 -13.01 2.50
N SER A 70 -21.55 -12.51 3.26
CA SER A 70 -21.77 -12.10 4.65
C SER A 70 -22.75 -10.93 4.76
N LEU A 71 -22.72 -9.99 3.82
CA LEU A 71 -23.63 -8.85 3.79
C LEU A 71 -25.04 -9.25 3.38
N ASP A 72 -25.18 -10.20 2.45
CA ASP A 72 -26.46 -10.77 2.06
C ASP A 72 -27.11 -11.56 3.22
N GLU A 73 -26.32 -12.34 3.97
CA GLU A 73 -26.81 -13.04 5.16
C GLU A 73 -27.30 -12.06 6.24
N LEU A 74 -26.52 -11.01 6.53
CA LEU A 74 -26.92 -9.96 7.47
C LEU A 74 -28.15 -9.18 6.98
N GLY A 75 -28.24 -8.93 5.67
CA GLY A 75 -29.39 -8.27 5.05
C GLY A 75 -30.67 -9.09 5.18
N GLY A 76 -30.58 -10.41 4.99
CA GLY A 76 -31.68 -11.35 5.18
C GLY A 76 -32.16 -11.40 6.64
N GLU A 77 -31.23 -11.41 7.60
CA GLU A 77 -31.60 -11.39 9.03
C GLU A 77 -32.31 -10.09 9.43
N VAL A 78 -31.87 -8.95 8.89
CA VAL A 78 -32.52 -7.65 9.11
C VAL A 78 -33.93 -7.60 8.50
N ASP A 79 -34.11 -8.13 7.29
CA ASP A 79 -35.43 -8.18 6.63
C ASP A 79 -36.41 -9.09 7.39
N GLU A 80 -35.96 -10.27 7.82
CA GLU A 80 -36.75 -11.22 8.63
C GLU A 80 -37.15 -10.60 9.99
N GLY A 81 -36.24 -9.86 10.64
CA GLY A 81 -36.47 -9.17 11.91
C GLY A 81 -37.48 -8.02 11.80
N LEU A 82 -37.54 -7.34 10.66
CA LEU A 82 -38.53 -6.28 10.40
C LEU A 82 -39.90 -6.84 10.01
N SER A 83 -39.93 -7.97 9.30
CA SER A 83 -41.16 -8.67 8.90
C SER A 83 -41.86 -9.36 10.08
N GLY A 84 -41.10 -9.92 11.03
CA GLY A 84 -41.63 -10.59 12.22
C GLY A 84 -42.25 -9.67 13.29
N ASN A 85 -42.17 -8.35 13.13
CA ASN A 85 -42.63 -7.36 14.10
C ASN A 85 -43.87 -6.57 13.64
N SER A 86 -44.59 -7.04 12.61
CA SER A 86 -45.88 -6.50 12.12
C SER A 86 -47.08 -7.38 12.47
#